data_AF-A0A7S2CP02-F1
#
_entry.id   AF-A0A7S2CP02-F1
#
_cell.length_a   1.000
_cell.length_b   1.000
_cell.length_c   1.000
_cell.angle_alpha   90.00
_cell.angle_beta   90.00
_cell.angle_gamma   90.00
#
_symmetry.space_group_name_H-M   'P 1'
#
loop_
_entity.id
_entity.type
_entity.pdbx_description
1 polymer ?
#
loop_
_entity_poly.entity_id
_entity_poly.type
_entity_poly.pdbx_seq_one_letter_code
_entity_poly.pdbx_strand_id
1 'polypeptide(L)'
;GCLETLLKDVILKKAKTDVLAKIKKVMQTDQACQAVFKEHRPYFLEEFKERAVDSIEAGKDVTWTLEIMMEDFLDRKLLKDVVVHPKPAISGTKPADVHSNLSWLDAKGAFATCQNRDFSQVSKTTKGTSDTSMNFEEFYMCVALCGHIKYEEVEQMTVAQRMEGIFYNYRHSIDGEKAAGKHAKHVEHKHGRKDEHAWISECLYPPLPRYDYTQSGADAFFIETWKQMDLSHILGFPMWE
;
A
#
# COMPACT_ATOMS: atom_id res chain seq x y z
N GLY A 1 21.02 -29.88 3.70
CA GLY A 1 21.01 -31.32 3.31
C GLY A 1 20.29 -31.50 1.97
N CYS A 2 20.44 -32.63 1.27
CA CYS A 2 19.91 -32.83 -0.09
C CYS A 2 18.40 -32.52 -0.25
N LEU A 3 17.60 -32.84 0.78
CA LEU A 3 16.17 -32.49 0.83
C LEU A 3 15.94 -30.97 0.94
N GLU A 4 16.78 -30.27 1.69
CA GLU A 4 16.69 -28.81 1.88
C GLU A 4 17.04 -28.06 0.59
N THR A 5 18.05 -28.54 -0.15
CA THR A 5 18.44 -28.00 -1.46
C THR A 5 17.34 -28.22 -2.50
N LEU A 6 16.74 -29.42 -2.56
CA LEU A 6 15.59 -29.68 -3.42
C LEU A 6 14.40 -28.77 -3.09
N LEU A 7 14.10 -28.63 -1.80
CA LEU A 7 13.03 -27.77 -1.34
C LEU A 7 13.31 -26.31 -1.70
N LYS A 8 14.48 -25.75 -1.39
CA LYS A 8 14.78 -24.32 -1.63
C LYS A 8 15.00 -23.98 -3.11
N ASP A 9 15.69 -24.82 -3.86
CA ASP A 9 16.18 -24.46 -5.20
C ASP A 9 15.25 -24.90 -6.34
N VAL A 10 14.41 -25.92 -6.09
CA VAL A 10 13.55 -26.52 -7.11
C VAL A 10 12.06 -26.29 -6.81
N ILE A 11 11.63 -26.57 -5.58
CA ILE A 11 10.19 -26.60 -5.24
C ILE A 11 9.69 -25.25 -4.69
N LEU A 12 10.45 -24.64 -3.79
CA LEU A 12 10.10 -23.43 -3.03
C LEU A 12 10.84 -22.18 -3.53
N LYS A 13 11.35 -22.21 -4.76
CA LYS A 13 12.10 -21.09 -5.35
C LYS A 13 11.33 -19.76 -5.33
N LYS A 14 10.00 -19.84 -5.29
CA LYS A 14 9.05 -18.72 -5.16
C LYS A 14 8.23 -18.72 -3.85
N ALA A 15 8.54 -19.60 -2.89
CA ALA A 15 7.78 -19.66 -1.65
C ALA A 15 8.21 -18.53 -0.70
N LYS A 16 7.25 -17.71 -0.29
CA LYS A 16 7.42 -16.40 0.38
C LYS A 16 7.89 -16.44 1.85
N THR A 17 8.67 -17.45 2.27
CA THR A 17 8.78 -17.80 3.70
C THR A 17 9.84 -17.05 4.51
N ASP A 18 10.82 -16.38 3.90
CA ASP A 18 11.92 -15.72 4.64
C ASP A 18 12.22 -14.28 4.18
N VAL A 19 11.40 -13.75 3.27
CA VAL A 19 11.57 -12.39 2.72
C VAL A 19 10.83 -11.36 3.57
N LEU A 20 9.62 -11.68 4.05
CA LEU A 20 8.78 -10.72 4.77
C LEU A 20 9.40 -10.23 6.08
N ALA A 21 10.06 -11.10 6.85
CA ALA A 21 10.76 -10.69 8.07
C ALA A 21 11.93 -9.75 7.78
N LYS A 22 12.62 -9.92 6.64
CA LYS A 22 13.70 -9.02 6.20
C LYS A 22 13.12 -7.68 5.76
N ILE A 23 12.03 -7.69 4.99
CA ILE A 23 11.34 -6.48 4.56
C ILE A 23 10.76 -5.70 5.76
N LYS A 24 10.21 -6.37 6.76
CA LYS A 24 9.78 -5.75 8.02
C LYS A 24 10.91 -4.94 8.66
N LYS A 25 12.12 -5.50 8.73
CA LYS A 25 13.30 -4.79 9.25
C LYS A 25 13.72 -3.62 8.37
N VAL A 26 13.65 -3.76 7.04
CA VAL A 26 13.92 -2.67 6.10
C VAL A 26 12.93 -1.53 6.34
N MET A 27 11.62 -1.82 6.43
CA MET A 27 10.58 -0.83 6.68
C MET A 27 10.78 -0.08 8.01
N GLN A 28 11.32 -0.75 9.04
CA GLN A 28 11.63 -0.15 10.34
C GLN A 28 12.87 0.76 10.34
N THR A 29 13.79 0.59 9.38
CA THR A 29 15.09 1.27 9.37
C THR A 29 15.21 2.32 8.27
N ASP A 30 14.57 2.09 7.13
CA ASP A 30 14.64 2.97 5.96
C ASP A 30 13.88 4.29 6.20
N GLN A 31 14.55 5.40 5.90
CA GLN A 31 14.01 6.73 6.17
C GLN A 31 12.78 7.06 5.31
N ALA A 32 12.73 6.58 4.05
CA ALA A 32 11.58 6.81 3.19
C ALA A 32 10.36 6.03 3.69
N CYS A 33 10.54 4.78 4.12
CA CYS A 33 9.48 4.03 4.80
C CYS A 33 9.02 4.72 6.09
N GLN A 34 9.94 5.19 6.94
CA GLN A 34 9.58 5.88 8.18
C GLN A 34 8.80 7.18 7.94
N ALA A 35 9.12 7.92 6.87
CA ALA A 35 8.38 9.11 6.48
C ALA A 35 6.91 8.78 6.12
N VAL A 36 6.70 7.73 5.34
CA VAL A 36 5.35 7.24 4.98
C VAL A 36 4.60 6.76 6.22
N PHE A 37 5.25 6.02 7.14
CA PHE A 37 4.62 5.63 8.40
C PHE A 37 4.18 6.85 9.23
N LYS A 38 5.04 7.86 9.34
CA LYS A 38 4.72 9.07 10.11
C LYS A 38 3.54 9.84 9.52
N GLU A 39 3.47 9.96 8.19
CA GLU A 39 2.37 10.64 7.51
C GLU A 39 1.04 9.92 7.70
N HIS A 40 1.02 8.59 7.57
CA HIS A 40 -0.23 7.85 7.51
C HIS A 40 -0.77 7.42 8.89
N ARG A 41 0.07 7.38 9.91
CA ARG A 41 -0.24 6.90 11.27
C ARG A 41 -1.53 7.48 11.88
N PRO A 42 -1.82 8.80 11.84
CA PRO A 42 -3.00 9.35 12.51
C PRO A 42 -4.31 8.76 11.99
N TYR A 43 -4.43 8.59 10.67
CA TYR A 43 -5.61 7.98 10.05
C TYR A 43 -5.78 6.53 10.50
N PHE A 44 -4.73 5.72 10.41
CA PHE A 44 -4.80 4.30 10.77
C PHE A 44 -5.07 4.11 12.26
N LEU A 45 -4.59 5.03 13.12
CA LEU A 45 -4.85 4.96 14.55
C LEU A 45 -6.34 5.18 14.87
N GLU A 46 -7.00 6.12 14.19
CA GLU A 46 -8.44 6.33 14.37
C GLU A 46 -9.25 5.14 13.84
N GLU A 47 -8.96 4.67 12.62
CA GLU A 47 -9.60 3.47 12.05
C GLU A 47 -9.41 2.23 12.93
N PHE A 48 -8.20 2.06 13.49
CA PHE A 48 -7.92 0.95 14.39
C PHE A 48 -8.81 1.01 15.63
N LYS A 49 -8.97 2.18 16.26
CA LYS A 49 -9.81 2.32 17.46
C LYS A 49 -11.28 2.06 17.18
N GLU A 50 -11.80 2.41 16.00
CA GLU A 50 -13.22 2.21 15.67
C GLU A 50 -13.64 0.74 15.62
N ARG A 51 -12.74 -0.14 15.18
CA ARG A 51 -13.02 -1.59 15.03
C ARG A 51 -12.27 -2.46 16.03
N ALA A 52 -11.49 -1.86 16.94
CA ALA A 52 -10.77 -2.62 17.93
C ALA A 52 -11.70 -3.17 19.00
N VAL A 53 -11.36 -4.35 19.49
CA VAL A 53 -12.07 -5.03 20.57
C VAL A 53 -11.26 -4.85 21.86
N ASP A 54 -11.97 -4.68 22.97
CA ASP A 54 -11.35 -4.70 24.30
C ASP A 54 -10.48 -5.94 24.44
N SER A 55 -9.25 -5.75 24.91
CA SER A 55 -8.38 -6.89 25.18
C SER A 55 -9.03 -7.81 26.20
N ILE A 56 -8.97 -9.11 25.95
CA ILE A 56 -9.52 -10.14 26.84
C ILE A 56 -8.81 -10.11 28.21
N GLU A 57 -7.61 -9.52 28.28
CA GLU A 57 -6.88 -9.31 29.52
C GLU A 57 -7.19 -7.94 30.14
N ALA A 58 -7.68 -7.97 31.37
CA ALA A 58 -8.03 -6.78 32.14
C ALA A 58 -6.86 -5.78 32.18
N GLY A 59 -7.06 -4.60 31.56
CA GLY A 59 -6.11 -3.49 31.59
C GLY A 59 -5.14 -3.41 30.40
N LYS A 60 -5.31 -4.23 29.34
CA LYS A 60 -4.52 -4.10 28.10
C LYS A 60 -5.22 -3.27 27.02
N ASP A 61 -4.39 -2.61 26.23
CA ASP A 61 -4.75 -1.79 25.06
C ASP A 61 -5.65 -2.55 24.07
N VAL A 62 -6.48 -1.82 23.35
CA VAL A 62 -7.41 -2.31 22.32
C VAL A 62 -6.66 -3.14 21.24
N THR A 63 -7.27 -4.24 20.79
CA THR A 63 -6.64 -5.18 19.83
C THR A 63 -7.53 -5.49 18.62
N TRP A 64 -6.91 -5.90 17.52
CA TRP A 64 -7.61 -6.47 16.36
C TRP A 64 -7.37 -7.97 16.28
N THR A 65 -8.41 -8.74 15.97
CA THR A 65 -8.25 -10.16 15.66
C THR A 65 -7.96 -10.36 14.18
N LEU A 66 -7.47 -11.55 13.83
CA LEU A 66 -7.27 -11.93 12.43
C LEU A 66 -8.59 -11.83 11.64
N GLU A 67 -9.70 -12.26 12.21
CA GLU A 67 -11.01 -12.24 11.57
C GLU A 67 -11.42 -10.80 11.20
N ILE A 68 -11.32 -9.87 12.16
CA ILE A 68 -11.66 -8.45 11.94
C ILE A 68 -10.78 -7.84 10.84
N MET A 69 -9.47 -8.11 10.88
CA MET A 69 -8.55 -7.61 9.86
C MET A 69 -8.92 -8.14 8.47
N MET A 70 -9.22 -9.43 8.38
CA MET A 70 -9.51 -10.08 7.09
C MET A 70 -10.86 -9.65 6.52
N GLU A 71 -11.88 -9.45 7.36
CA GLU A 71 -13.17 -8.87 6.97
C GLU A 71 -13.00 -7.43 6.48
N ASP A 72 -12.24 -6.60 7.21
CA ASP A 72 -11.94 -5.22 6.80
C ASP A 72 -11.23 -5.18 5.44
N PHE A 73 -10.23 -6.04 5.20
CA PHE A 73 -9.52 -6.08 3.92
C PHE A 73 -10.42 -6.54 2.76
N LEU A 74 -11.39 -7.41 3.02
CA LEU A 74 -12.38 -7.87 2.05
C LEU A 74 -13.36 -6.75 1.71
N ASP A 75 -13.93 -6.08 2.72
CA ASP A 75 -14.88 -4.96 2.56
C ASP A 75 -14.24 -3.83 1.77
N ARG A 76 -12.97 -3.55 2.06
CA ARG A 76 -12.13 -2.58 1.37
C ARG A 76 -11.65 -3.03 -0.01
N LYS A 77 -11.92 -4.28 -0.38
CA LYS A 77 -11.52 -4.87 -1.66
C LYS A 77 -10.01 -4.70 -1.93
N LEU A 78 -9.20 -4.89 -0.89
CA LEU A 78 -7.73 -4.84 -0.99
C LEU A 78 -7.15 -6.13 -1.57
N LEU A 79 -7.83 -7.24 -1.25
CA LEU A 79 -7.50 -8.59 -1.70
C LEU A 79 -7.96 -8.77 -3.15
N LYS A 80 -7.13 -8.35 -4.10
CA LYS A 80 -7.41 -8.41 -5.53
C LYS A 80 -6.20 -8.91 -6.29
N ASP A 81 -6.51 -9.58 -7.38
CA ASP A 81 -5.59 -9.96 -8.45
C ASP A 81 -5.96 -9.11 -9.67
N VAL A 82 -5.04 -8.27 -10.12
CA VAL A 82 -5.26 -7.35 -11.24
C VAL A 82 -4.01 -7.26 -12.11
N VAL A 83 -4.22 -7.33 -13.42
CA VAL A 83 -3.24 -6.90 -14.43
C VAL A 83 -3.50 -5.44 -14.76
N VAL A 84 -2.55 -4.59 -14.37
CA VAL A 84 -2.56 -3.14 -14.61
C VAL A 84 -1.83 -2.84 -15.90
N HIS A 85 -2.45 -2.00 -16.73
CA HIS A 85 -1.88 -1.48 -17.96
C HIS A 85 -1.47 -0.03 -17.70
N PRO A 86 -0.22 0.26 -17.29
CA PRO A 86 0.17 1.58 -16.80
C PRO A 86 -0.07 2.66 -17.86
N LYS A 87 -0.48 3.85 -17.43
CA LYS A 87 -0.61 4.99 -18.33
C LYS A 87 0.79 5.46 -18.72
N PRO A 88 1.13 5.51 -20.02
CA PRO A 88 2.44 5.98 -20.45
C PRO A 88 2.59 7.49 -20.23
N ALA A 89 3.84 7.94 -20.10
CA ALA A 89 4.17 9.35 -20.11
C ALA A 89 3.97 9.99 -21.50
N ILE A 90 4.14 9.22 -22.59
CA ILE A 90 4.12 9.71 -23.97
C ILE A 90 3.05 8.96 -24.77
N SER A 91 2.20 9.71 -25.50
CA SER A 91 1.17 9.16 -26.35
C SER A 91 1.74 8.22 -27.42
N GLY A 92 1.09 7.06 -27.58
CA GLY A 92 1.48 6.03 -28.54
C GLY A 92 2.54 5.04 -28.07
N THR A 93 3.09 5.21 -26.87
CA THR A 93 3.91 4.15 -26.24
C THR A 93 3.00 3.15 -25.52
N LYS A 94 3.32 1.86 -25.59
CA LYS A 94 2.60 0.81 -24.86
C LYS A 94 3.53 0.21 -23.79
N PRO A 95 3.42 0.66 -22.53
CA PRO A 95 4.10 0.03 -21.40
C PRO A 95 3.79 -1.47 -21.33
N ALA A 96 4.74 -2.23 -20.77
CA ALA A 96 4.47 -3.62 -20.43
C ALA A 96 3.39 -3.69 -19.33
N ASP A 97 2.53 -4.70 -19.44
CA ASP A 97 1.52 -4.96 -18.43
C ASP A 97 2.20 -5.41 -17.14
N VAL A 98 1.65 -4.98 -16.00
CA VAL A 98 2.22 -5.26 -14.68
C VAL A 98 1.16 -5.92 -13.83
N HIS A 99 1.55 -6.93 -13.09
CA HIS A 99 0.65 -7.69 -12.25
C HIS A 99 0.77 -7.23 -10.80
N SER A 100 -0.36 -7.12 -10.12
CA SER A 100 -0.45 -6.75 -8.71
C SER A 100 -1.47 -7.66 -8.04
N ASN A 101 -1.06 -8.31 -6.96
CA ASN A 101 -1.85 -9.35 -6.32
C ASN A 101 -1.64 -9.39 -4.82
N LEU A 102 -2.75 -9.34 -4.08
CA LEU A 102 -2.77 -9.65 -2.65
C LEU A 102 -3.83 -10.72 -2.38
N SER A 103 -3.39 -11.93 -2.06
CA SER A 103 -4.31 -13.01 -1.71
C SER A 103 -4.68 -13.01 -0.22
N TRP A 104 -5.75 -13.72 0.10
CA TRP A 104 -6.16 -13.97 1.50
C TRP A 104 -5.07 -14.68 2.31
N LEU A 105 -4.34 -15.62 1.69
CA LEU A 105 -3.25 -16.35 2.34
C LEU A 105 -2.04 -15.44 2.57
N ASP A 106 -1.76 -14.53 1.65
CA ASP A 106 -0.68 -13.55 1.80
C ASP A 106 -0.93 -12.62 2.99
N ALA A 107 -2.15 -12.09 3.14
CA ALA A 107 -2.53 -11.25 4.27
C ALA A 107 -2.43 -12.01 5.62
N LYS A 108 -2.86 -13.27 5.66
CA LYS A 108 -2.65 -14.14 6.82
C LYS A 108 -1.18 -14.37 7.15
N GLY A 109 -0.34 -14.55 6.13
CA GLY A 109 1.12 -14.68 6.30
C GLY A 109 1.76 -13.41 6.86
N ALA A 110 1.33 -12.24 6.37
CA ALA A 110 1.78 -10.94 6.88
C ALA A 110 1.36 -10.72 8.35
N PHE A 111 0.13 -11.12 8.71
CA PHE A 111 -0.37 -11.08 10.08
C PHE A 111 0.53 -11.91 11.02
N ALA A 112 0.77 -13.18 10.67
CA ALA A 112 1.61 -14.07 11.45
C ALA A 112 3.07 -13.57 11.58
N THR A 113 3.57 -12.85 10.57
CA THR A 113 4.92 -12.24 10.58
C THR A 113 4.99 -10.99 11.48
N CYS A 114 3.87 -10.30 11.67
CA CYS A 114 3.81 -9.09 12.47
C CYS A 114 3.70 -9.36 13.96
N GLN A 115 3.00 -10.43 14.34
CA GLN A 115 2.83 -10.84 15.73
C GLN A 115 4.17 -11.06 16.44
N ASN A 116 4.36 -10.36 17.55
CA ASN A 116 5.52 -10.53 18.39
C ASN A 116 5.29 -11.74 19.30
N ARG A 117 5.72 -12.92 18.84
CA ARG A 117 5.73 -14.13 19.67
C ARG A 117 6.88 -14.06 20.67
N ASP A 118 6.62 -13.55 21.87
CA ASP A 118 7.58 -13.61 22.96
C ASP A 118 7.63 -15.03 23.54
N PHE A 119 8.55 -15.85 23.02
CA PHE A 119 8.75 -17.23 23.47
C PHE A 119 9.29 -17.34 24.91
N SER A 120 9.67 -16.23 25.55
CA SER A 120 10.13 -16.23 26.95
C SER A 120 9.00 -16.36 27.97
N GLN A 121 7.75 -16.12 27.54
CA GLN A 121 6.53 -16.13 28.35
C GLN A 121 5.58 -17.27 27.95
N VAL A 122 6.11 -18.43 27.53
CA VAL A 122 5.28 -19.63 27.39
C VAL A 122 4.96 -20.16 28.80
N SER A 123 3.99 -19.51 29.45
CA SER A 123 3.31 -20.07 30.60
C SER A 123 2.68 -21.40 30.18
N LYS A 124 3.12 -22.50 30.79
CA LYS A 124 2.59 -23.87 30.56
C LYS A 124 1.11 -24.04 30.93
N THR A 125 0.45 -22.97 31.33
CA THR A 125 -0.94 -22.95 31.75
C THR A 125 -1.60 -21.76 31.11
N THR A 126 -2.13 -21.94 29.91
CA THR A 126 -3.50 -21.62 29.47
C THR A 126 -3.54 -21.91 27.97
N LYS A 127 -4.50 -22.70 27.49
CA LYS A 127 -4.94 -22.68 26.08
C LYS A 127 -5.60 -21.31 25.83
N GLY A 128 -4.81 -20.25 25.84
CA GLY A 128 -5.26 -18.89 25.69
C GLY A 128 -5.28 -18.53 24.22
N THR A 129 -6.40 -18.01 23.77
CA THR A 129 -6.66 -17.45 22.44
C THR A 129 -5.85 -16.16 22.17
N SER A 130 -4.60 -16.09 22.64
CA SER A 130 -3.70 -14.94 22.47
C SER A 130 -2.99 -14.95 21.12
N ASP A 131 -2.95 -16.10 20.43
CA ASP A 131 -2.25 -16.28 19.16
C ASP A 131 -2.98 -15.68 17.94
N THR A 132 -4.13 -15.03 18.13
CA THR A 132 -5.00 -14.55 17.03
C THR A 132 -5.31 -13.05 17.09
N SER A 133 -4.59 -12.28 17.91
CA SER A 133 -4.78 -10.82 18.02
C SER A 133 -3.47 -10.05 17.76
N MET A 134 -3.61 -8.77 17.45
CA MET A 134 -2.51 -7.83 17.25
C MET A 134 -2.84 -6.44 17.81
N ASN A 135 -1.82 -5.74 18.29
CA ASN A 135 -1.93 -4.34 18.69
C ASN A 135 -1.84 -3.39 17.48
N PHE A 136 -1.97 -2.08 17.71
CA PHE A 136 -1.93 -1.08 16.64
C PHE A 136 -0.62 -1.11 15.84
N GLU A 137 0.54 -1.21 16.48
CA GLU A 137 1.84 -1.21 15.77
C GLU A 137 1.98 -2.44 14.87
N GLU A 138 1.53 -3.59 15.36
CA GLU A 138 1.55 -4.84 14.62
C GLU A 138 0.57 -4.82 13.46
N PHE A 139 -0.65 -4.29 13.66
CA PHE A 139 -1.62 -4.06 12.60
C PHE A 139 -1.06 -3.12 11.54
N TYR A 140 -0.50 -1.99 11.95
CA TYR A 140 -0.02 -0.97 11.04
C TYR A 140 1.16 -1.47 10.20
N MET A 141 2.07 -2.23 10.82
CA MET A 141 3.14 -2.93 10.12
C MET A 141 2.60 -4.04 9.21
N CYS A 142 1.53 -4.73 9.60
CA CYS A 142 0.91 -5.78 8.79
C CYS A 142 0.35 -5.21 7.49
N VAL A 143 -0.40 -4.11 7.55
CA VAL A 143 -0.91 -3.41 6.36
C VAL A 143 0.26 -3.03 5.44
N ALA A 144 1.35 -2.49 5.99
CA ALA A 144 2.55 -2.14 5.21
C ALA A 144 3.17 -3.36 4.50
N LEU A 145 3.33 -4.49 5.19
CA LEU A 145 3.83 -5.74 4.59
C LEU A 145 2.91 -6.25 3.49
N CYS A 146 1.59 -6.14 3.65
CA CYS A 146 0.64 -6.45 2.59
C CYS A 146 0.86 -5.59 1.35
N GLY A 147 1.27 -4.32 1.50
CA GLY A 147 1.65 -3.48 0.37
C GLY A 147 2.89 -3.97 -0.36
N HIS A 148 3.91 -4.40 0.37
CA HIS A 148 5.08 -5.01 -0.27
C HIS A 148 4.71 -6.23 -1.09
N ILE A 149 3.88 -7.14 -0.54
CA ILE A 149 3.41 -8.34 -1.25
C ILE A 149 2.58 -7.95 -2.47
N LYS A 150 1.63 -7.02 -2.30
CA LYS A 150 0.71 -6.61 -3.35
C LYS A 150 1.44 -6.14 -4.61
N TYR A 151 2.45 -5.31 -4.41
CA TYR A 151 3.23 -4.69 -5.48
C TYR A 151 4.58 -5.39 -5.71
N GLU A 152 4.76 -6.64 -5.24
CA GLU A 152 6.08 -7.27 -5.26
C GLU A 152 6.62 -7.49 -6.68
N GLU A 153 5.70 -7.80 -7.60
CA GLU A 153 5.95 -8.06 -9.01
C GLU A 153 6.19 -6.78 -9.83
N VAL A 154 5.99 -5.60 -9.24
CA VAL A 154 6.35 -4.31 -9.83
C VAL A 154 7.78 -3.96 -9.43
N GLU A 155 8.77 -4.52 -10.13
CA GLU A 155 10.20 -4.42 -9.79
C GLU A 155 10.72 -2.98 -9.70
N GLN A 156 10.14 -2.06 -10.46
CA GLN A 156 10.56 -0.66 -10.51
C GLN A 156 10.07 0.16 -9.30
N MET A 157 9.13 -0.36 -8.50
CA MET A 157 8.65 0.31 -7.30
C MET A 157 9.55 0.03 -6.10
N THR A 158 9.97 1.09 -5.42
CA THR A 158 10.69 1.02 -4.14
C THR A 158 9.80 0.48 -3.02
N VAL A 159 10.39 -0.06 -1.95
CA VAL A 159 9.65 -0.59 -0.79
C VAL A 159 8.73 0.48 -0.18
N ALA A 160 9.19 1.73 -0.11
CA ALA A 160 8.38 2.86 0.36
C ALA A 160 7.16 3.11 -0.53
N GLN A 161 7.33 3.13 -1.86
CA GLN A 161 6.22 3.30 -2.80
C GLN A 161 5.20 2.16 -2.74
N ARG A 162 5.65 0.92 -2.53
CA ARG A 162 4.76 -0.24 -2.37
C ARG A 162 3.90 -0.13 -1.10
N MET A 163 4.50 0.34 -0.01
CA MET A 163 3.81 0.59 1.25
C MET A 163 2.82 1.75 1.15
N GLU A 164 3.21 2.83 0.49
CA GLU A 164 2.34 3.98 0.30
C GLU A 164 1.12 3.63 -0.56
N GLY A 165 1.32 2.82 -1.60
CA GLY A 165 0.24 2.34 -2.47
C GLY A 165 -0.86 1.58 -1.74
N ILE A 166 -0.51 0.67 -0.82
CA ILE A 166 -1.55 -0.05 -0.05
C ILE A 166 -2.25 0.88 0.93
N PHE A 167 -1.57 1.88 1.49
CA PHE A 167 -2.20 2.87 2.35
C PHE A 167 -3.19 3.74 1.59
N TYR A 168 -2.88 4.13 0.34
CA TYR A 168 -3.83 4.81 -0.54
C TYR A 168 -5.02 3.93 -0.88
N ASN A 169 -4.81 2.66 -1.24
CA ASN A 169 -5.91 1.72 -1.51
C ASN A 169 -6.80 1.51 -0.29
N TYR A 170 -6.20 1.40 0.89
CA TYR A 170 -6.91 1.22 2.16
C TYR A 170 -7.85 2.38 2.44
N ARG A 171 -7.35 3.61 2.27
CA ARG A 171 -8.15 4.85 2.38
C ARG A 171 -9.25 4.93 1.33
N HIS A 172 -8.89 4.74 0.05
CA HIS A 172 -9.80 4.93 -1.08
C HIS A 172 -11.07 4.06 -1.00
N SER A 173 -10.95 2.86 -0.45
CA SER A 173 -12.01 1.85 -0.49
C SER A 173 -13.26 2.13 0.35
N ILE A 174 -13.13 2.87 1.46
CA ILE A 174 -14.27 3.29 2.31
C ILE A 174 -14.78 4.69 1.91
N ASP A 175 -13.93 5.44 1.22
CA ASP A 175 -14.03 6.89 1.07
C ASP A 175 -14.56 7.33 -0.30
N GLY A 176 -15.30 6.44 -0.97
CA GLY A 176 -16.25 6.86 -2.00
C GLY A 176 -17.28 7.81 -1.38
N GLU A 177 -17.05 9.11 -1.51
CA GLU A 177 -17.85 10.25 -1.00
C GLU A 177 -17.82 10.52 0.52
N LYS A 178 -17.61 9.53 1.41
CA LYS A 178 -17.60 9.75 2.88
C LYS A 178 -16.25 10.15 3.51
N ALA A 179 -15.14 10.07 2.76
CA ALA A 179 -13.84 10.65 3.16
C ALA A 179 -13.92 12.12 3.52
N ALA A 180 -14.92 12.82 2.97
CA ALA A 180 -15.20 14.24 3.15
C ALA A 180 -15.67 14.62 4.58
N GLY A 181 -15.19 13.92 5.61
CA GLY A 181 -15.42 14.21 7.02
C GLY A 181 -14.10 14.45 7.75
N LYS A 182 -13.94 15.66 8.31
CA LYS A 182 -12.84 16.22 9.15
C LYS A 182 -11.37 16.05 8.71
N HIS A 183 -11.00 15.01 7.95
CA HIS A 183 -9.72 14.88 7.25
C HIS A 183 -9.83 15.06 5.73
N ALA A 184 -11.03 15.14 5.15
CA ALA A 184 -11.22 15.62 3.78
C ALA A 184 -12.19 16.81 3.65
N LYS A 185 -12.07 17.79 4.55
CA LYS A 185 -12.36 19.18 4.19
C LYS A 185 -11.04 19.92 4.01
N HIS A 186 -10.68 20.14 2.75
CA HIS A 186 -9.61 21.03 2.28
C HIS A 186 -8.15 20.55 2.30
N VAL A 187 -7.89 19.24 2.39
CA VAL A 187 -6.54 18.71 2.12
C VAL A 187 -6.66 17.56 1.13
N GLU A 188 -6.49 17.87 -0.16
CA GLU A 188 -6.01 16.85 -1.08
C GLU A 188 -4.67 16.35 -0.52
N HIS A 189 -4.53 15.04 -0.29
CA HIS A 189 -3.21 14.46 -0.09
C HIS A 189 -2.31 14.91 -1.25
N LYS A 190 -1.01 15.09 -1.00
CA LYS A 190 -0.02 15.54 -1.99
C LYS A 190 -0.14 14.83 -3.35
N HIS A 191 -0.67 13.60 -3.34
CA HIS A 191 -0.83 12.72 -4.48
C HIS A 191 -2.29 12.55 -4.98
N GLY A 192 -3.30 13.20 -4.42
CA GLY A 192 -4.70 13.11 -4.90
C GLY A 192 -5.37 11.74 -4.68
N ARG A 193 -6.57 11.55 -5.25
CA ARG A 193 -7.31 10.27 -5.21
C ARG A 193 -6.69 9.28 -6.20
N LYS A 194 -5.79 8.42 -5.71
CA LYS A 194 -5.16 7.37 -6.55
C LYS A 194 -5.69 6.00 -6.21
N ASP A 195 -6.22 5.33 -7.22
CA ASP A 195 -6.44 3.90 -7.18
C ASP A 195 -5.14 3.16 -7.56
N GLU A 196 -5.22 1.84 -7.54
CA GLU A 196 -4.08 0.96 -7.83
C GLU A 196 -3.46 1.20 -9.21
N HIS A 197 -4.30 1.49 -10.22
CA HIS A 197 -3.85 1.81 -11.57
C HIS A 197 -3.11 3.14 -11.62
N ALA A 198 -3.69 4.19 -11.04
CA ALA A 198 -3.10 5.52 -11.01
C ALA A 198 -1.78 5.53 -10.23
N TRP A 199 -1.71 4.80 -9.11
CA TRP A 199 -0.51 4.72 -8.29
C TRP A 199 0.64 4.02 -9.01
N ILE A 200 0.38 2.85 -9.62
CA ILE A 200 1.39 2.13 -10.42
C ILE A 200 1.85 3.01 -11.58
N SER A 201 0.91 3.65 -12.28
CA SER A 201 1.23 4.53 -13.42
C SER A 201 2.15 5.69 -13.01
N GLU A 202 1.87 6.36 -11.88
CA GLU A 202 2.72 7.45 -11.40
C GLU A 202 4.10 6.99 -10.94
N CYS A 203 4.20 5.83 -10.29
CA CYS A 203 5.49 5.31 -9.85
C CYS A 203 6.39 4.95 -11.04
N LEU A 204 5.81 4.39 -12.11
CA LEU A 204 6.54 3.95 -13.29
C LEU A 204 6.80 5.09 -14.28
N TYR A 205 5.84 5.99 -14.43
CA TYR A 205 5.82 7.07 -15.42
C TYR A 205 5.40 8.38 -14.75
N PRO A 206 6.23 8.91 -13.82
CA PRO A 206 5.88 10.15 -13.13
C PRO A 206 5.76 11.29 -14.14
N PRO A 207 4.76 12.19 -13.97
CA PRO A 207 4.64 13.36 -14.83
C PRO A 207 5.88 14.22 -14.68
N LEU A 208 6.47 14.64 -15.81
CA LEU A 208 7.61 15.55 -15.78
C LEU A 208 7.16 16.94 -15.28
N PRO A 209 8.06 17.70 -14.63
CA PRO A 209 7.75 19.06 -14.21
C PRO A 209 7.22 19.87 -15.39
N ARG A 210 6.00 20.40 -15.27
CA ARG A 210 5.43 21.28 -16.28
C ARG A 210 6.26 22.55 -16.36
N TYR A 211 6.44 23.04 -17.57
CA TYR A 211 6.94 24.40 -17.77
C TYR A 211 5.93 25.40 -17.19
N ASP A 212 6.39 26.29 -16.33
CA ASP A 212 5.54 27.35 -15.79
C ASP A 212 5.35 28.44 -16.85
N TYR A 213 4.26 28.31 -17.59
CA TYR A 213 3.90 29.26 -18.64
C TYR A 213 3.41 30.61 -18.11
N THR A 214 3.24 30.79 -16.79
CA THR A 214 2.84 32.10 -16.22
C THR A 214 3.90 33.18 -16.43
N GLN A 215 5.17 32.79 -16.58
CA GLN A 215 6.29 33.68 -16.91
C GLN A 215 6.73 33.60 -18.38
N SER A 216 5.96 32.91 -19.23
CA SER A 216 6.33 32.68 -20.63
C SER A 216 6.33 33.94 -21.52
N GLY A 217 5.68 35.01 -21.07
CA GLY A 217 5.43 36.20 -21.90
C GLY A 217 4.41 35.96 -23.02
N ALA A 218 3.75 34.80 -23.05
CA ALA A 218 2.70 34.50 -24.02
C ALA A 218 1.43 35.32 -23.74
N ASP A 219 0.70 35.63 -24.80
CA ASP A 219 -0.56 36.35 -24.71
C ASP A 219 -1.60 35.57 -23.88
N ALA A 220 -2.38 36.28 -23.06
CA ALA A 220 -3.34 35.66 -22.13
C ALA A 220 -4.41 34.83 -22.85
N PHE A 221 -4.85 35.27 -24.04
CA PHE A 221 -5.83 34.54 -24.85
C PHE A 221 -5.23 33.25 -25.41
N PHE A 222 -3.95 33.27 -25.78
CA PHE A 222 -3.25 32.06 -26.20
C PHE A 222 -3.15 31.04 -25.06
N ILE A 223 -2.82 31.48 -23.83
CA ILE A 223 -2.73 30.59 -22.66
C ILE A 223 -4.10 29.97 -22.35
N GLU A 224 -5.18 30.74 -22.43
CA GLU A 224 -6.53 30.24 -22.17
C GLU A 224 -6.99 29.25 -23.25
N THR A 225 -6.62 29.51 -24.51
CA THR A 225 -6.85 28.57 -25.61
C THR A 225 -6.04 27.28 -25.41
N TRP A 226 -4.75 27.38 -25.07
CA TRP A 226 -3.87 26.23 -24.84
C TRP A 226 -4.40 25.30 -23.75
N LYS A 227 -4.93 25.85 -22.65
CA LYS A 227 -5.57 25.07 -21.57
C LYS A 227 -6.76 24.24 -22.02
N GLN A 228 -7.43 24.63 -23.11
CA GLN A 228 -8.59 23.91 -23.64
C GLN A 228 -8.19 22.87 -24.71
N MET A 229 -6.93 22.86 -25.15
CA MET A 229 -6.46 21.95 -26.19
C MET A 229 -6.13 20.58 -25.57
N ASP A 230 -6.86 19.54 -25.99
CA ASP A 230 -6.49 18.15 -25.72
C ASP A 230 -5.65 17.60 -26.88
N LEU A 231 -4.34 17.56 -26.68
CA LEU A 231 -3.36 17.06 -27.65
C LEU A 231 -2.92 15.62 -27.36
N SER A 232 -3.56 14.93 -26.41
CA SER A 232 -3.20 13.56 -26.01
C SER A 232 -3.31 12.53 -27.15
N HIS A 233 -4.08 12.85 -28.19
CA HIS A 233 -4.24 12.04 -29.39
C HIS A 233 -3.06 12.14 -30.38
N ILE A 234 -2.17 13.12 -30.22
CA ILE A 234 -1.01 13.29 -31.09
C ILE A 234 0.09 12.31 -30.65
N LEU A 235 0.55 11.49 -31.59
CA LEU A 235 1.64 10.55 -31.35
C LEU A 235 2.90 11.29 -30.86
N GLY A 236 3.49 10.83 -29.76
CA GLY A 236 4.66 11.48 -29.16
C GLY A 236 4.34 12.66 -28.24
N PHE A 237 3.06 13.02 -28.06
CA PHE A 237 2.69 14.10 -27.15
C PHE A 237 2.81 13.68 -25.67
N PRO A 238 3.35 14.55 -24.80
CA PRO A 238 3.33 14.37 -23.37
C PRO A 238 1.93 14.19 -22.78
N MET A 239 1.67 13.09 -22.08
CA MET A 239 0.38 12.81 -21.43
C MET A 239 0.18 13.58 -20.12
N TRP A 240 1.19 14.36 -19.70
CA TRP A 240 1.18 15.17 -18.48
C TRP A 240 0.96 16.67 -18.74
N GLU A 241 0.85 17.12 -20.01
CA GLU A 241 0.41 18.46 -20.44
C GLU A 241 -1.11 18.59 -20.32
#